data_AF-A0A3D0WRA3-F1
#
_entry.id   AF-A0A3D0WRA3-F1
#
_cell.length_a   1.000
_cell.length_b   1.000
_cell.length_c   1.000
_cell.angle_alpha   90.00
_cell.angle_beta   90.00
_cell.angle_gamma   90.00
#
_symmetry.space_group_name_H-M   'P 1'
#
loop_
_entity.id
_entity.type
_entity.pdbx_description
1 polymer ?
#
loop_
_entity_poly.entity_id
_entity_poly.type
_entity_poly.pdbx_seq_one_letter_code
_entity_poly.pdbx_strand_id
1 'polypeptide(L)' 'NIRVLEVSNDCVVFLKAGHYAETQGLFNELAEKIGVLQFIRSGRIAITKSKVERLSDMLAQREEMKQEQLSHL' A
#
# COMPACT_ATOMS: atom_id res chain seq x y z
N ASN A 1 9.86 13.34 0.22
CA ASN A 1 10.63 12.93 -0.97
C ASN A 1 9.66 12.66 -2.12
N ILE A 2 9.66 13.52 -3.14
CA ILE A 2 8.79 13.46 -4.33
C ILE A 2 9.71 13.37 -5.54
N ARG A 3 9.35 12.55 -6.54
CA ARG A 3 10.08 12.50 -7.81
C ARG A 3 9.26 13.20 -8.89
N VAL A 4 9.91 14.07 -9.65
CA VAL A 4 9.35 14.63 -10.87
C VAL A 4 9.67 13.65 -11.99
N LEU A 5 8.64 13.16 -12.67
CA LEU A 5 8.78 12.20 -13.78
C LEU A 5 8.85 12.91 -15.13
N GLU A 6 8.12 14.01 -15.27
CA GLU A 6 8.03 14.77 -16.51
C GLU A 6 7.76 16.24 -16.20
N VAL A 7 8.33 17.13 -17.01
CA VAL A 7 8.04 18.57 -17.04
C VAL A 7 7.85 18.95 -18.50
N SER A 8 6.67 19.49 -18.82
CA SER A 8 6.35 20.04 -20.12
C SER A 8 5.80 21.46 -19.96
N ASN A 9 5.48 22.12 -21.08
CA ASN A 9 4.85 23.44 -21.05
C ASN A 9 3.42 23.38 -20.50
N ASP A 10 2.77 22.22 -20.58
CA ASP A 10 1.36 22.06 -20.24
C ASP A 10 1.16 21.49 -18.83
N CYS A 11 2.05 20.60 -18.38
CA CYS A 11 1.92 19.94 -17.09
C CYS A 11 3.23 19.42 -16.49
N VAL A 12 3.16 19.05 -15.21
CA VAL A 12 4.25 18.40 -14.47
C VAL A 12 3.71 17.12 -13.85
N VAL A 13 4.42 16.01 -14.05
CA VAL A 13 4.03 14.70 -13.52
C VAL A 13 4.87 14.38 -12.29
N PHE A 14 4.18 14.10 -11.17
CA PHE A 14 4.81 13.77 -9.90
C PHE A 14 4.59 12.31 -9.50
N LEU A 15 5.58 11.73 -8.83
CA LEU A 15 5.50 10.45 -8.16
C LEU A 15 5.84 10.59 -6.68
N LYS A 16 4.87 10.31 -5.82
CA LYS A 16 5.05 10.17 -4.36
C LYS A 16 4.72 8.75 -3.93
N ALA A 17 5.72 8.08 -3.40
CA ALA A 17 5.55 6.85 -2.63
C ALA A 17 5.72 7.17 -1.13
N GLY A 18 4.94 6.52 -0.29
CA GLY A 18 5.03 6.69 1.16
C GLY A 18 3.76 6.24 1.88
N HIS A 19 3.66 6.60 3.15
CA HIS A 19 2.46 6.34 3.92
C HIS A 19 1.27 7.16 3.41
N TYR A 20 0.07 6.67 3.71
CA TYR A 20 -1.19 7.28 3.28
C TYR A 20 -1.26 8.78 3.62
N ALA A 21 -0.88 9.17 4.85
CA ALA A 21 -0.91 10.56 5.26
C ALA A 21 -0.03 11.47 4.38
N GLU A 22 1.14 10.97 3.95
CA GLU A 22 2.05 11.74 3.11
C GLU A 22 1.57 11.84 1.66
N THR A 23 1.09 10.74 1.09
CA THR A 23 0.61 10.71 -0.31
C THR A 23 -0.68 11.52 -0.46
N GLN A 24 -1.60 11.40 0.51
CA GLN A 24 -2.84 12.15 0.55
C GLN A 24 -2.60 13.63 0.80
N GLY A 25 -1.65 13.98 1.69
CA GLY A 25 -1.29 15.37 1.97
C GLY A 25 -0.81 16.10 0.71
N LEU A 26 0.06 15.47 -0.08
CA LEU A 26 0.51 16.04 -1.34
C LEU A 26 -0.64 16.24 -2.34
N PHE A 27 -1.53 15.27 -2.47
CA PHE A 27 -2.68 15.40 -3.37
C PHE A 27 -3.57 16.57 -2.98
N ASN A 28 -3.90 16.70 -1.68
CA ASN A 28 -4.75 17.79 -1.19
C ASN A 28 -4.08 19.16 -1.45
N GLU A 29 -2.79 19.29 -1.14
CA GLU A 29 -2.06 20.53 -1.37
C GLU A 29 -2.05 20.94 -2.85
N LEU A 30 -1.80 20.00 -3.76
CA LEU A 30 -1.79 20.28 -5.19
C LEU A 30 -3.20 20.61 -5.71
N ALA A 31 -4.21 19.86 -5.26
CA ALA A 31 -5.61 20.10 -5.64
C ALA A 31 -6.10 21.49 -5.20
N GLU A 32 -5.72 21.93 -4.00
CA GLU A 32 -6.10 23.24 -3.47
C GLU A 32 -5.35 24.40 -4.14
N LYS A 33 -4.05 24.25 -4.39
CA LYS A 33 -3.21 25.39 -4.84
C LYS A 33 -3.20 25.59 -6.35
N ILE A 34 -3.08 24.51 -7.12
CA ILE A 34 -2.81 24.58 -8.56
C ILE A 34 -3.77 23.73 -9.40
N GLY A 35 -4.53 22.83 -8.76
CA GLY A 35 -5.40 21.87 -9.43
C GLY A 35 -4.66 20.61 -9.87
N VAL A 36 -5.38 19.49 -9.88
CA VAL A 36 -4.86 18.19 -10.35
C VAL A 36 -5.63 17.79 -11.60
N LEU A 37 -4.92 17.67 -12.73
CA LEU A 37 -5.51 17.26 -14.00
C LEU A 37 -5.90 15.77 -14.00
N GLN A 38 -5.00 14.93 -13.51
CA GLN A 38 -5.20 13.48 -13.40
C GLN A 38 -4.52 12.95 -12.15
N PHE A 39 -5.17 12.00 -11.49
CA PHE A 39 -4.65 11.34 -10.31
C PHE A 39 -4.80 9.83 -10.41
N ILE A 40 -3.69 9.12 -10.23
CA ILE A 40 -3.65 7.66 -10.12
C ILE A 40 -2.93 7.24 -8.85
N ARG A 41 -3.36 6.15 -8.24
CA ARG A 41 -2.70 5.56 -7.07
C ARG A 41 -2.81 4.06 -7.06
N SER A 42 -1.81 3.40 -6.48
CA SER A 42 -1.98 2.04 -6.02
C SER A 42 -2.89 2.00 -4.78
N GLY A 43 -3.47 0.82 -4.51
CA GLY A 43 -4.09 0.54 -3.22
C GLY A 43 -3.06 0.56 -2.08
N ARG A 44 -3.53 0.41 -0.83
CA ARG A 44 -2.64 0.27 0.33
C ARG A 44 -1.84 -1.01 0.22
N ILE A 45 -0.52 -0.90 0.31
CA ILE A 45 0.40 -2.03 0.40
C ILE A 45 0.95 -2.05 1.82
N ALA A 46 0.81 -3.19 2.49
CA ALA A 46 1.34 -3.42 3.83
C ALA A 46 2.22 -4.67 3.79
N ILE A 47 3.40 -4.57 4.39
CA ILE A 47 4.34 -5.69 4.51
C ILE A 47 4.74 -5.76 5.99
N THR A 48 4.66 -6.95 6.56
CA THR A 48 5.11 -7.20 7.92
C THR A 48 6.59 -6.88 8.06
N LYS A 49 6.94 -6.03 9.02
CA LYS A 49 8.34 -5.68 9.34
C LYS A 49 9.00 -6.65 10.33
N SER A 50 8.22 -7.57 10.91
CA SER A 50 8.76 -8.63 11.76
C SER A 50 9.78 -9.44 10.96
N LYS A 51 10.94 -9.70 11.57
CA LYS A 51 11.93 -10.64 11.01
C LYS A 51 11.56 -12.10 11.27
N VAL A 52 10.58 -12.33 12.14
CA VAL A 52 10.05 -13.66 12.46
C VAL A 52 8.87 -13.94 11.56
N GLU A 53 8.97 -15.00 10.77
CA GLU A 53 7.94 -15.47 9.86
C GLU A 53 6.85 -16.21 10.66
N ARG A 54 5.67 -15.59 10.78
CA ARG A 54 4.54 -16.13 11.56
C ARG A 54 3.46 -16.80 10.71
N LEU A 55 3.55 -16.65 9.39
CA LEU A 55 2.57 -17.20 8.48
C LEU A 55 2.62 -18.73 8.47
N SER A 56 3.81 -19.32 8.44
CA SER A 56 4.01 -20.77 8.49
C SER A 56 3.44 -21.39 9.76
N ASP A 57 3.73 -20.79 10.93
CA ASP A 57 3.18 -21.23 12.23
C ASP A 57 1.64 -21.24 12.20
N MET A 58 1.03 -20.15 11.75
CA MET A 58 -0.43 -20.02 11.65
C MET A 58 -1.03 -21.03 10.68
N LEU A 59 -0.38 -21.29 9.54
CA LEU A 59 -0.86 -22.26 8.55
C LEU A 59 -0.80 -23.69 9.09
N ALA A 60 0.28 -24.07 9.79
CA ALA A 60 0.42 -25.38 10.42
C ALA A 60 -0.68 -25.62 11.46
N GLN A 61 -0.90 -24.65 12.36
CA GLN A 61 -1.98 -24.72 13.36
C GLN A 61 -3.36 -24.88 12.73
N ARG A 62 -3.61 -24.21 11.59
CA ARG A 62 -4.89 -24.35 10.87
C ARG A 62 -5.09 -25.73 10.29
N GLU A 63 -4.02 -26.35 9.78
CA GLU A 63 -4.12 -27.70 9.24
C GLU A 63 -4.35 -28.72 10.36
N GLU A 64 -3.66 -28.60 11.50
CA GLU A 64 -3.88 -29.44 12.67
C GLU A 64 -5.34 -29.38 13.15
N MET A 65 -5.89 -28.17 13.35
CA MET A 65 -7.29 -28.00 13.74
C MET A 65 -8.26 -28.63 12.74
N LYS A 66 -7.94 -28.57 11.44
CA LYS A 66 -8.78 -29.16 10.39
C LYS A 66 -8.75 -30.69 10.43
N GLN A 67 -7.58 -31.28 10.69
CA GLN A 67 -7.45 -32.74 10.84
C GLN A 67 -8.16 -33.24 12.10
N GLU A 68 -8.06 -32.52 13.22
CA GLU A 68 -8.79 -32.84 14.45
C GLU A 68 -10.31 -32.83 14.21
N GLN A 69 -10.84 -31.82 13.52
CA GLN A 69 -12.26 -31.75 13.18
C GLN A 69 -12.73 -32.92 12.30
N LEU A 70 -11.90 -33.37 11.36
CA LEU A 70 -12.20 -34.53 10.51
C LEU A 70 -12.13 -35.85 11.28
N SER A 71 -11.28 -35.95 12.30
CA SER A 71 -11.14 -37.16 13.13
C SER A 71 -12.31 -37.35 14.11
N HIS A 72 -13.09 -36.31 14.37
CA HIS A 72 -14.27 -36.33 15.25
C HIS A 72 -15.59 -36.52 14.50
N LEU A 73 -15.55 -36.80 13.18
CA LEU A 73 -16.70 -37.18 12.35
C LEU A 73 -16.72 -38.69 12.11
#